data_AF-V4S9C2-F1
#
_entry.id   AF-V4S9C2-F1
#
_cell.length_a   1.000
_cell.length_b   1.000
_cell.length_c   1.000
_cell.angle_alpha   90.00
_cell.angle_beta   90.00
_cell.angle_gamma   90.00
#
_symmetry.space_group_name_H-M   'P 1'
#
loop_
_entity.id
_entity.type
_entity.pdbx_description
1 polymer ?
#
loop_
_entity_poly.entity_id
_entity_poly.type
_entity_poly.pdbx_seq_one_letter_code
_entity_poly.pdbx_strand_id
1 'polypeptide(L)'
;MKRKASDSEEGWDYLERGITKLKRIFEGLPEPAFNLEDYMMLYTTVYNINSQPTYPLDKDSKQLYNNYKQVLEDYMPSKVLPSLREKHDEYDLLRELLKSWANHKFLVKWLSLVFLPLQGEGAYITRRKLPKLNAFGLSCFRDLVFEAIKDKVKDAAIALIDREREGEEIDRTLVKNVLNLFVEIDEGKMHCYEKDFEEHMLQDTGAYYSRKASNWILQDSSEDYMLKVGECLKKERGRASHYLQPSSERKLTDILEHELLVVRASRLLEEGEFGCRQLPRGDK
;
A
#
# COMPACT_ATOMS: atom_id res chain seq x y z
N MET A 1 -19.77 33.46 -39.09
CA MET A 1 -19.61 32.43 -38.03
C MET A 1 -19.03 31.17 -38.67
N LYS A 2 -17.72 30.98 -38.61
CA LYS A 2 -17.08 29.74 -39.09
C LYS A 2 -17.04 28.77 -37.91
N ARG A 3 -17.71 27.63 -38.04
CA ARG A 3 -17.44 26.42 -37.23
C ARG A 3 -15.94 26.13 -37.37
N LYS A 4 -15.16 26.29 -36.30
CA LYS A 4 -13.73 25.97 -36.29
C LYS A 4 -13.48 24.94 -35.20
N ALA A 5 -13.13 23.73 -35.64
CA ALA A 5 -12.52 22.65 -34.86
C ALA A 5 -13.31 22.14 -33.65
N SER A 6 -14.64 22.01 -33.80
CA SER A 6 -15.55 21.56 -32.75
C SER A 6 -16.18 20.19 -33.00
N ASP A 7 -15.87 19.60 -34.15
CA ASP A 7 -16.49 18.37 -34.65
C ASP A 7 -15.45 17.41 -35.27
N SER A 8 -14.15 17.74 -35.26
CA SER A 8 -13.17 16.90 -35.95
C SER A 8 -12.75 15.74 -35.05
N GLU A 9 -12.93 14.51 -35.55
CA GLU A 9 -12.28 13.28 -35.08
C GLU A 9 -10.82 13.54 -34.70
N GLU A 10 -10.15 14.50 -35.37
CA GLU A 10 -8.79 14.98 -35.09
C GLU A 10 -8.55 15.40 -33.62
N GLY A 11 -9.50 16.05 -32.95
CA GLY A 11 -9.32 16.48 -31.55
C GLY A 11 -9.32 15.30 -30.58
N TRP A 12 -10.19 14.31 -30.85
CA TRP A 12 -10.28 13.07 -30.09
C TRP A 12 -9.08 12.15 -30.38
N ASP A 13 -8.69 12.01 -31.65
CA ASP A 13 -7.49 11.31 -32.11
C ASP A 13 -6.22 11.92 -31.49
N TYR A 14 -6.13 13.25 -31.43
CA TYR A 14 -5.04 13.93 -30.78
C TYR A 14 -4.97 13.63 -29.27
N LEU A 15 -6.11 13.67 -28.57
CA LEU A 15 -6.19 13.32 -27.15
C LEU A 15 -5.76 11.87 -26.90
N GLU A 16 -6.23 10.93 -27.73
CA GLU A 16 -5.87 9.51 -27.64
C GLU A 16 -4.37 9.27 -27.87
N ARG A 17 -3.77 9.91 -28.88
CA ARG A 17 -2.32 9.83 -29.13
C ARG A 17 -1.52 10.38 -27.96
N GLY A 18 -1.92 11.52 -27.39
CA GLY A 18 -1.24 12.11 -26.24
C GLY A 18 -1.33 11.26 -24.98
N ILE A 19 -2.49 10.66 -24.72
CA ILE A 19 -2.67 9.71 -23.61
C ILE A 19 -1.86 8.44 -23.84
N THR A 20 -1.79 7.95 -25.08
CA THR A 20 -0.98 6.78 -25.43
C THR A 20 0.51 7.06 -25.23
N LYS A 21 1.00 8.23 -25.63
CA LYS A 21 2.38 8.69 -25.35
C LYS A 21 2.64 8.70 -23.84
N LEU A 22 1.72 9.26 -23.04
CA LEU A 22 1.83 9.24 -21.58
C LEU A 22 1.93 7.81 -21.05
N LYS A 23 1.03 6.90 -21.42
CA LYS A 23 1.07 5.48 -21.01
C LYS A 23 2.42 4.83 -21.34
N ARG A 24 2.94 5.03 -22.56
CA ARG A 24 4.20 4.45 -23.01
C ARG A 24 5.40 4.99 -22.23
N ILE A 25 5.44 6.29 -21.92
CA ILE A 25 6.46 6.87 -21.04
C ILE A 25 6.42 6.20 -19.65
N PHE A 26 5.23 5.94 -19.10
CA PHE A 26 5.10 5.26 -17.80
C PHE A 26 5.46 3.79 -17.81
N GLU A 27 5.28 3.13 -18.94
CA GLU A 27 5.75 1.76 -19.17
C GLU A 27 7.28 1.69 -19.38
N GLY A 28 7.98 2.84 -19.40
CA GLY A 28 9.42 2.91 -19.67
C GLY A 28 9.78 2.59 -21.12
N LEU A 29 8.79 2.66 -22.03
CA LEU A 29 9.00 2.47 -23.45
C LEU A 29 9.70 3.69 -24.06
N PRO A 30 10.48 3.52 -25.15
CA PRO A 30 11.17 4.61 -25.80
C PRO A 30 10.16 5.62 -26.35
N GLU A 31 10.07 6.77 -25.69
CA GLU A 31 9.22 7.91 -26.03
C GLU A 31 9.95 9.22 -25.69
N PRO A 32 9.75 10.29 -26.47
CA PRO A 32 10.21 11.62 -26.09
C PRO A 32 9.59 12.04 -24.75
N ALA A 33 10.37 12.72 -23.92
CA ALA A 33 9.88 13.23 -22.64
C ALA A 33 8.62 14.07 -22.82
N PHE A 34 7.64 13.85 -21.95
CA PHE A 34 6.41 14.64 -21.93
C PHE A 34 6.73 16.05 -21.43
N ASN A 35 6.60 17.04 -22.31
CA ASN A 35 7.03 18.40 -22.04
C ASN A 35 5.84 19.37 -21.83
N LEU A 36 6.14 20.64 -21.57
CA LEU A 36 5.12 21.66 -21.35
C LEU A 36 4.24 21.88 -22.59
N GLU A 37 4.79 21.74 -23.80
CA GLU A 37 4.03 21.90 -25.04
C GLU A 37 3.03 20.75 -25.22
N ASP A 38 3.44 19.50 -24.98
CA ASP A 38 2.55 18.34 -24.97
C ASP A 38 1.37 18.55 -24.00
N TYR A 39 1.69 19.00 -22.78
CA TYR A 39 0.69 19.33 -21.76
C TYR A 39 -0.28 20.42 -22.23
N MET A 40 0.25 21.56 -22.70
CA MET A 40 -0.56 22.70 -23.12
C MET A 40 -1.49 22.32 -24.26
N MET A 41 -1.00 21.56 -25.25
CA MET A 41 -1.83 21.11 -26.36
C MET A 41 -2.95 20.18 -25.88
N LEU A 42 -2.67 19.19 -25.02
CA LEU A 42 -3.70 18.29 -24.51
C LEU A 42 -4.73 19.02 -23.65
N TYR A 43 -4.27 19.90 -22.76
CA TYR A 43 -5.14 20.74 -21.93
C TYR A 43 -6.04 21.62 -22.79
N THR A 44 -5.49 22.31 -23.79
CA THR A 44 -6.24 23.19 -24.70
C THR A 44 -7.26 22.39 -25.51
N THR A 45 -6.90 21.19 -25.97
CA THR A 45 -7.84 20.30 -26.67
C THR A 45 -9.02 19.91 -25.78
N VAL A 46 -8.76 19.48 -24.55
CA VAL A 46 -9.83 19.17 -23.58
C VAL A 46 -10.69 20.39 -23.26
N TYR A 47 -10.07 21.55 -23.06
CA TYR A 47 -10.77 22.80 -22.81
C TYR A 47 -11.69 23.19 -23.97
N ASN A 48 -11.20 23.06 -25.21
CA ASN A 48 -11.95 23.39 -26.42
C ASN A 48 -13.16 22.48 -26.58
N ILE A 49 -12.98 21.15 -26.43
CA ILE A 49 -14.07 20.17 -26.49
C ILE A 49 -15.10 20.47 -25.39
N ASN A 50 -14.65 20.72 -24.16
CA ASN A 50 -15.55 20.95 -23.02
C ASN A 50 -16.32 22.29 -23.10
N SER A 51 -15.76 23.31 -23.75
CA SER A 51 -16.36 24.64 -23.84
C SER A 51 -17.37 24.78 -24.98
N GLN A 52 -17.50 23.77 -25.84
CA GLN A 52 -18.38 23.83 -27.00
C GLN A 52 -19.83 23.55 -26.62
N PRO A 53 -20.80 24.33 -27.14
CA PRO A 53 -22.21 24.09 -26.90
C PRO A 53 -22.64 22.81 -27.61
N THR A 54 -23.01 21.80 -26.82
CA THR A 54 -23.38 20.46 -27.31
C THR A 54 -24.83 20.12 -26.96
N TYR A 55 -25.49 19.37 -27.85
CA TYR A 55 -26.80 18.78 -27.59
C TYR A 55 -26.74 17.24 -27.75
N PRO A 56 -27.20 16.45 -26.76
CA PRO A 56 -27.70 16.87 -25.45
C PRO A 56 -26.64 17.57 -24.59
N LEU A 57 -27.08 18.38 -23.62
CA LEU A 57 -26.20 19.11 -22.72
C LEU A 57 -25.21 18.15 -22.02
N ASP A 58 -23.97 18.59 -21.88
CA ASP A 58 -22.86 17.83 -21.28
C ASP A 58 -22.42 16.58 -22.06
N LYS A 59 -22.87 16.35 -23.30
CA LYS A 59 -22.51 15.15 -24.08
C LYS A 59 -20.99 14.93 -24.11
N ASP A 60 -20.25 15.95 -24.53
CA ASP A 60 -18.81 15.83 -24.74
C ASP A 60 -18.05 15.85 -23.41
N SER A 61 -18.49 16.64 -22.42
CA SER A 61 -17.91 16.62 -21.06
C SER A 61 -18.08 15.25 -20.39
N LYS A 62 -19.23 14.59 -20.60
CA LYS A 62 -19.48 13.22 -20.15
C LYS A 62 -18.55 12.24 -20.85
N GLN A 63 -18.37 12.37 -22.16
CA GLN A 63 -17.46 11.52 -22.93
C GLN A 63 -16.01 11.72 -22.49
N LEU A 64 -15.54 12.95 -22.31
CA LEU A 64 -14.20 13.24 -21.77
C LEU A 64 -13.99 12.61 -20.38
N TYR A 65 -14.98 12.72 -19.49
CA TYR A 65 -14.90 12.10 -18.17
C TYR A 65 -14.85 10.57 -18.25
N ASN A 66 -15.65 9.96 -19.14
CA ASN A 66 -15.61 8.52 -19.36
C ASN A 66 -14.28 8.07 -19.97
N ASN A 67 -13.71 8.82 -20.91
CA ASN A 67 -12.38 8.53 -21.47
C ASN A 67 -11.30 8.57 -20.38
N TYR A 68 -11.34 9.56 -19.48
CA TYR A 68 -10.44 9.61 -18.33
C TYR A 68 -10.54 8.34 -17.47
N LYS A 69 -11.77 7.88 -17.18
CA LYS A 69 -11.98 6.64 -16.42
C LYS A 69 -11.43 5.43 -17.14
N GLN A 70 -11.83 5.24 -18.38
CA GLN A 70 -11.45 4.10 -19.21
C GLN A 70 -9.92 3.99 -19.35
N VAL A 71 -9.23 5.12 -19.48
CA VAL A 71 -7.77 5.14 -19.56
C VAL A 71 -7.10 4.47 -18.36
N LEU A 72 -7.65 4.69 -17.16
CA LEU A 72 -7.15 4.09 -15.91
C LEU A 72 -7.69 2.66 -15.72
N GLU A 73 -8.99 2.46 -15.95
CA GLU A 73 -9.67 1.17 -15.81
C GLU A 73 -9.12 0.10 -16.78
N ASP A 74 -8.66 0.49 -17.97
CA ASP A 74 -8.04 -0.42 -18.94
C ASP A 74 -6.56 -0.66 -18.60
N TYR A 75 -5.83 0.37 -18.17
CA TYR A 75 -4.38 0.27 -17.93
C TYR A 75 -4.04 -0.59 -16.70
N MET A 76 -4.79 -0.46 -15.60
CA MET A 76 -4.48 -1.20 -14.36
C MET A 76 -4.51 -2.74 -14.57
N PRO A 77 -5.60 -3.34 -15.10
CA PRO A 77 -5.70 -4.79 -15.19
C PRO A 77 -4.88 -5.38 -16.34
N SER A 78 -4.61 -4.60 -17.39
CA SER A 78 -3.91 -5.10 -18.58
C SER A 78 -2.38 -5.07 -18.46
N LYS A 79 -1.83 -4.18 -17.63
CA LYS A 79 -0.38 -3.97 -17.52
C LYS A 79 0.16 -4.13 -16.11
N VAL A 80 -0.44 -3.45 -15.14
CA VAL A 80 0.07 -3.40 -13.76
C VAL A 80 -0.21 -4.69 -13.01
N LEU A 81 -1.44 -5.22 -13.11
CA LEU A 81 -1.79 -6.43 -12.38
C LEU A 81 -1.01 -7.68 -12.85
N PRO A 82 -0.81 -7.92 -14.16
CA PRO A 82 0.03 -9.03 -14.63
C PRO A 82 1.47 -8.94 -14.15
N SER A 83 2.10 -7.75 -14.23
CA SER A 83 3.50 -7.58 -13.82
C SER A 83 3.73 -7.91 -12.34
N LEU A 84 2.72 -7.66 -11.50
CA LEU A 84 2.74 -8.01 -10.07
C LEU A 84 2.46 -9.50 -9.83
N ARG A 85 1.54 -10.10 -10.60
CA ARG A 85 1.17 -11.53 -10.45
C ARG A 85 2.30 -12.48 -10.83
N GLU A 86 3.13 -12.08 -11.78
CA GLU A 86 4.30 -12.84 -12.25
C GLU A 86 5.47 -12.82 -11.24
N LYS A 87 5.44 -11.94 -10.22
CA LYS A 87 6.45 -11.92 -9.17
C LYS A 87 6.15 -12.99 -8.12
N HIS A 88 7.12 -13.90 -7.93
CA HIS A 88 7.06 -14.96 -6.94
C HIS A 88 7.97 -14.71 -5.73
N ASP A 89 9.06 -13.96 -5.92
CA ASP A 89 9.96 -13.54 -4.85
C ASP A 89 9.36 -12.36 -4.05
N GLU A 90 9.53 -12.38 -2.72
CA GLU A 90 8.94 -11.37 -1.84
C GLU A 90 9.51 -9.97 -2.12
N TYR A 91 10.83 -9.83 -2.30
CA TYR A 91 11.45 -8.54 -2.56
C TYR A 91 11.02 -7.97 -3.91
N ASP A 92 11.02 -8.79 -4.95
CA ASP A 92 10.63 -8.37 -6.29
C ASP A 92 9.15 -7.95 -6.35
N LEU A 93 8.26 -8.69 -5.68
CA LEU A 93 6.84 -8.33 -5.59
C LEU A 93 6.66 -6.97 -4.89
N LEU A 94 7.27 -6.79 -3.73
CA LEU A 94 7.11 -5.57 -2.92
C LEU A 94 7.73 -4.35 -3.62
N ARG A 95 8.88 -4.51 -4.28
CA ARG A 95 9.52 -3.43 -5.06
C ARG A 95 8.70 -3.06 -6.28
N GLU A 96 8.20 -4.04 -7.02
CA GLU A 96 7.37 -3.78 -8.20
C GLU A 96 6.04 -3.13 -7.81
N LEU A 97 5.46 -3.50 -6.66
CA LEU A 97 4.27 -2.84 -6.12
C LEU A 97 4.50 -1.36 -5.84
N LEU A 98 5.57 -1.03 -5.10
CA LEU A 98 5.89 0.36 -4.77
C LEU A 98 6.17 1.20 -6.02
N LYS A 99 6.93 0.63 -6.97
CA LYS A 99 7.19 1.25 -8.27
C LYS A 99 5.90 1.49 -9.06
N SER A 100 5.04 0.47 -9.14
CA SER A 100 3.75 0.55 -9.84
C SER A 100 2.83 1.61 -9.22
N TRP A 101 2.78 1.68 -7.89
CA TRP A 101 2.02 2.71 -7.17
C TRP A 101 2.57 4.12 -7.41
N ALA A 102 3.89 4.31 -7.37
CA ALA A 102 4.52 5.59 -7.66
C ALA A 102 4.23 6.06 -9.10
N ASN A 103 4.36 5.15 -10.07
CA ASN A 103 4.03 5.41 -11.47
C ASN A 103 2.56 5.78 -11.64
N HIS A 104 1.66 5.07 -10.97
CA HIS A 104 0.23 5.34 -10.99
C HIS A 104 -0.11 6.72 -10.43
N LYS A 105 0.41 7.09 -9.24
CA LYS A 105 0.19 8.42 -8.66
C LYS A 105 0.63 9.53 -9.61
N PHE A 106 1.75 9.33 -10.29
CA PHE A 106 2.26 10.29 -11.25
C PHE A 106 1.39 10.35 -12.51
N LEU A 107 0.95 9.21 -13.07
CA LEU A 107 0.01 9.15 -14.20
C LEU A 107 -1.31 9.87 -13.86
N VAL A 108 -1.91 9.57 -12.70
CA VAL A 108 -3.16 10.19 -12.24
C VAL A 108 -2.98 11.70 -12.07
N LYS A 109 -1.85 12.15 -11.53
CA LYS A 109 -1.54 13.58 -11.41
C LYS A 109 -1.55 14.27 -12.78
N TRP A 110 -0.83 13.73 -13.76
CA TRP A 110 -0.75 14.32 -15.10
C TRP A 110 -2.08 14.27 -15.86
N LEU A 111 -2.77 13.13 -15.84
CA LEU A 111 -4.09 13.04 -16.44
C LEU A 111 -5.07 14.01 -15.78
N SER A 112 -5.04 14.16 -14.45
CA SER A 112 -5.90 15.10 -13.75
C SER A 112 -5.61 16.56 -14.14
N LEU A 113 -4.36 16.90 -14.48
CA LEU A 113 -4.01 18.23 -15.00
C LEU A 113 -4.56 18.43 -16.42
N VAL A 114 -4.42 17.44 -17.30
CA VAL A 114 -4.97 17.51 -18.68
C VAL A 114 -6.50 17.65 -18.66
N PHE A 115 -7.18 16.91 -17.77
CA PHE A 115 -8.64 16.91 -17.65
C PHE A 115 -9.19 17.96 -16.68
N LEU A 116 -8.36 18.86 -16.16
CA LEU A 116 -8.75 19.91 -15.22
C LEU A 116 -9.95 20.76 -15.66
N PRO A 117 -10.16 21.07 -16.96
CA PRO A 117 -11.36 21.80 -17.40
C PRO A 117 -12.70 21.17 -16.99
N LEU A 118 -12.73 19.87 -16.70
CA LEU A 118 -13.94 19.16 -16.24
C LEU A 118 -14.28 19.41 -14.77
N GLN A 119 -13.34 19.85 -13.94
CA GLN A 119 -13.44 19.92 -12.47
C GLN A 119 -13.60 21.34 -11.91
N GLY A 120 -13.57 22.38 -12.75
CA GLY A 120 -13.75 23.77 -12.33
C GLY A 120 -15.12 24.08 -11.72
N GLU A 121 -15.25 25.28 -11.15
CA GLU A 121 -16.56 25.78 -10.71
C GLU A 121 -17.52 25.90 -11.91
N GLY A 122 -18.75 25.40 -11.75
CA GLY A 122 -19.72 25.34 -12.85
C GLY A 122 -19.40 24.33 -13.96
N ALA A 123 -18.30 23.57 -13.86
CA ALA A 123 -17.95 22.52 -14.82
C ALA A 123 -18.73 21.22 -14.59
N TYR A 124 -18.60 20.26 -15.51
CA TYR A 124 -19.37 19.01 -15.53
C TYR A 124 -19.28 18.20 -14.24
N ILE A 125 -18.07 17.93 -13.72
CA ILE A 125 -17.87 17.12 -12.50
C ILE A 125 -18.55 17.80 -11.30
N THR A 126 -18.38 19.11 -11.16
CA THR A 126 -18.97 19.91 -10.08
C THR A 126 -20.50 19.94 -10.18
N ARG A 127 -21.05 20.26 -11.35
CA ARG A 127 -22.50 20.30 -11.61
C ARG A 127 -23.18 18.97 -11.36
N ARG A 128 -22.53 17.87 -11.74
CA ARG A 128 -23.06 16.50 -11.61
C ARG A 128 -22.68 15.82 -10.31
N LYS A 129 -21.93 16.49 -9.42
CA LYS A 129 -21.43 15.95 -8.14
C LYS A 129 -20.68 14.62 -8.31
N LEU A 130 -19.88 14.52 -9.36
CA LEU A 130 -19.08 13.33 -9.66
C LEU A 130 -17.80 13.30 -8.82
N PRO A 131 -17.18 12.11 -8.61
CA PRO A 131 -15.88 12.00 -7.99
C PRO A 131 -14.84 12.87 -8.71
N LYS A 132 -14.03 13.59 -7.92
CA LYS A 132 -12.88 14.36 -8.43
C LYS A 132 -11.90 13.42 -9.12
N LEU A 133 -11.25 13.92 -10.18
CA LEU A 133 -10.33 13.17 -11.03
C LEU A 133 -9.26 12.47 -10.20
N ASN A 134 -8.50 13.21 -9.40
CA ASN A 134 -7.42 12.64 -8.58
C ASN A 134 -7.92 11.56 -7.60
N ALA A 135 -9.06 11.80 -6.93
CA ALA A 135 -9.61 10.86 -5.97
C ALA A 135 -10.05 9.54 -6.65
N PHE A 136 -10.78 9.66 -7.77
CA PHE A 136 -11.16 8.51 -8.59
C PHE A 136 -9.93 7.77 -9.15
N GLY A 137 -8.94 8.53 -9.61
CA GLY A 137 -7.77 7.93 -10.21
C GLY A 137 -6.96 7.12 -9.20
N LEU A 138 -6.76 7.62 -7.99
CA LEU A 138 -6.11 6.87 -6.92
C LEU A 138 -6.93 5.64 -6.49
N SER A 139 -8.26 5.76 -6.39
CA SER A 139 -9.12 4.63 -6.02
C SER A 139 -9.08 3.48 -7.03
N CYS A 140 -8.84 3.77 -8.32
CA CYS A 140 -8.71 2.72 -9.34
C CYS A 140 -7.59 1.72 -9.02
N PHE A 141 -6.45 2.17 -8.48
CA PHE A 141 -5.37 1.25 -8.14
C PHE A 141 -5.74 0.36 -6.95
N ARG A 142 -6.41 0.94 -5.94
CA ARG A 142 -6.93 0.17 -4.81
C ARG A 142 -7.86 -0.94 -5.31
N ASP A 143 -8.86 -0.55 -6.07
CA ASP A 143 -9.99 -1.40 -6.43
C ASP A 143 -9.63 -2.44 -7.51
N LEU A 144 -8.69 -2.12 -8.42
CA LEU A 144 -8.35 -2.97 -9.56
C LEU A 144 -7.02 -3.72 -9.43
N VAL A 145 -6.08 -3.21 -8.62
CA VAL A 145 -4.75 -3.82 -8.45
C VAL A 145 -4.60 -4.34 -7.04
N PHE A 146 -4.60 -3.44 -6.06
CA PHE A 146 -4.24 -3.77 -4.67
C PHE A 146 -5.15 -4.84 -4.09
N GLU A 147 -6.46 -4.72 -4.26
CA GLU A 147 -7.43 -5.70 -3.76
C GLU A 147 -7.17 -7.12 -4.30
N ALA A 148 -6.64 -7.23 -5.52
CA ALA A 148 -6.34 -8.51 -6.15
C ALA A 148 -5.00 -9.14 -5.70
N ILE A 149 -4.13 -8.38 -5.02
CA ILE A 149 -2.79 -8.84 -4.61
C ILE A 149 -2.50 -8.66 -3.13
N LYS A 150 -3.36 -7.99 -2.36
CA LYS A 150 -3.11 -7.60 -0.96
C LYS A 150 -2.71 -8.77 -0.07
N ASP A 151 -3.29 -9.95 -0.29
CA ASP A 151 -2.94 -11.16 0.45
C ASP A 151 -1.48 -11.58 0.20
N LYS A 152 -1.04 -11.60 -1.06
CA LYS A 152 0.36 -11.90 -1.40
C LYS A 152 1.33 -10.87 -0.84
N VAL A 153 0.93 -9.60 -0.86
CA VAL A 153 1.74 -8.48 -0.34
C VAL A 153 1.88 -8.59 1.17
N LYS A 154 0.77 -8.88 1.87
CA LYS A 154 0.73 -9.15 3.30
C LYS A 154 1.63 -10.33 3.66
N ASP A 155 1.46 -11.46 2.97
CA ASP A 155 2.24 -12.67 3.23
C ASP A 155 3.74 -12.42 3.01
N ALA A 156 4.10 -11.71 1.93
CA ALA A 156 5.49 -11.32 1.65
C ALA A 156 6.06 -10.39 2.74
N ALA A 157 5.28 -9.40 3.20
CA ALA A 157 5.72 -8.49 4.26
C ALA A 157 5.94 -9.22 5.60
N ILE A 158 5.03 -10.13 5.98
CA ILE A 158 5.16 -10.95 7.19
C ILE A 158 6.37 -11.89 7.07
N ALA A 159 6.57 -12.52 5.90
CA ALA A 159 7.73 -13.39 5.66
C ALA A 159 9.06 -12.65 5.85
N LEU A 160 9.17 -11.39 5.40
CA LEU A 160 10.37 -10.57 5.66
C LEU A 160 10.57 -10.27 7.15
N ILE A 161 9.50 -9.97 7.88
CA ILE A 161 9.54 -9.76 9.34
C ILE A 161 10.04 -11.04 10.04
N ASP A 162 9.56 -12.21 9.63
CA ASP A 162 9.99 -13.49 10.20
C ASP A 162 11.45 -13.83 9.91
N ARG A 163 11.93 -13.57 8.69
CA ARG A 163 13.36 -13.70 8.37
C ARG A 163 14.22 -12.82 9.29
N GLU A 164 13.78 -11.59 9.54
CA GLU A 164 14.45 -10.71 10.49
C GLU A 164 14.38 -11.21 11.94
N ARG A 165 13.30 -11.93 12.31
CA ARG A 165 13.19 -12.58 13.63
C ARG A 165 14.18 -13.71 13.80
N GLU A 166 14.46 -14.45 12.74
CA GLU A 166 15.46 -15.53 12.71
C GLU A 166 16.90 -15.00 12.50
N GLY A 167 17.08 -13.69 12.41
CA GLY A 167 18.39 -13.03 12.42
C GLY A 167 18.93 -12.66 11.04
N GLU A 168 18.14 -12.80 9.98
CA GLU A 168 18.52 -12.33 8.65
C GLU A 168 18.48 -10.80 8.57
N GLU A 169 19.40 -10.21 7.80
CA GLU A 169 19.36 -8.80 7.48
C GLU A 169 18.36 -8.56 6.35
N ILE A 170 17.39 -7.67 6.58
CA ILE A 170 16.33 -7.34 5.60
C ILE A 170 16.37 -5.87 5.23
N ASP A 171 15.76 -5.55 4.09
CA ASP A 171 15.49 -4.16 3.69
C ASP A 171 14.31 -3.59 4.51
N ARG A 172 14.62 -3.09 5.72
CA ARG A 172 13.62 -2.45 6.61
C ARG A 172 12.92 -1.25 5.96
N THR A 173 13.59 -0.55 5.04
CA THR A 173 13.02 0.59 4.33
C THR A 173 11.96 0.13 3.33
N LEU A 174 12.20 -0.98 2.64
CA LEU A 174 11.19 -1.61 1.78
C LEU A 174 9.94 -1.98 2.58
N VAL A 175 10.09 -2.69 3.71
CA VAL A 175 8.94 -3.07 4.57
C VAL A 175 8.19 -1.81 5.01
N LYS A 176 8.89 -0.80 5.52
CA LYS A 176 8.27 0.47 5.93
C LYS A 176 7.45 1.11 4.80
N ASN A 177 8.01 1.16 3.60
CA ASN A 177 7.35 1.78 2.46
C ASN A 177 6.11 1.01 2.03
N VAL A 178 6.14 -0.33 2.07
CA VAL A 178 4.98 -1.19 1.82
C VAL A 178 3.89 -0.93 2.85
N LEU A 179 4.24 -0.89 4.15
CA LEU A 179 3.26 -0.65 5.21
C LEU A 179 2.66 0.76 5.14
N ASN A 180 3.44 1.76 4.73
CA ASN A 180 2.91 3.09 4.43
C ASN A 180 1.97 3.10 3.23
N LEU A 181 2.18 2.22 2.24
CA LEU A 181 1.28 2.09 1.09
C LEU A 181 -0.12 1.58 1.51
N PHE A 182 -0.23 0.67 2.49
CA PHE A 182 -1.54 0.26 3.02
C PHE A 182 -2.35 1.45 3.57
N VAL A 183 -1.68 2.42 4.20
CA VAL A 183 -2.30 3.65 4.71
C VAL A 183 -2.59 4.64 3.59
N GLU A 184 -1.66 4.80 2.65
CA GLU A 184 -1.81 5.76 1.54
C GLU A 184 -2.94 5.38 0.58
N ILE A 185 -3.10 4.08 0.28
CA ILE A 185 -4.16 3.55 -0.59
C ILE A 185 -5.56 3.75 0.00
N ASP A 186 -5.68 3.82 1.32
CA ASP A 186 -6.92 4.09 2.04
C ASP A 186 -7.09 5.59 2.36
N GLU A 187 -6.46 6.46 1.57
CA GLU A 187 -6.55 7.93 1.72
C GLU A 187 -6.13 8.42 3.12
N GLY A 188 -5.19 7.74 3.76
CA GLY A 188 -4.70 8.07 5.10
C GLY A 188 -5.52 7.48 6.23
N LYS A 189 -6.58 6.72 5.93
CA LYS A 189 -7.30 5.92 6.93
C LYS A 189 -6.51 4.65 7.23
N MET A 190 -6.76 4.09 8.41
CA MET A 190 -6.05 2.90 8.89
C MET A 190 -6.76 1.58 8.53
N HIS A 191 -7.86 1.58 7.78
CA HIS A 191 -8.68 0.38 7.62
C HIS A 191 -7.93 -0.71 6.86
N CYS A 192 -7.30 -0.37 5.72
CA CYS A 192 -6.49 -1.34 4.97
C CYS A 192 -5.28 -1.81 5.80
N TYR A 193 -4.60 -0.90 6.50
CA TYR A 193 -3.48 -1.28 7.36
C TYR A 193 -3.90 -2.24 8.49
N GLU A 194 -4.98 -1.92 9.20
CA GLU A 194 -5.45 -2.71 10.35
C GLU A 194 -5.99 -4.07 9.91
N LYS A 195 -6.88 -4.11 8.91
CA LYS A 195 -7.57 -5.32 8.48
C LYS A 195 -6.75 -6.19 7.54
N ASP A 196 -6.11 -5.59 6.54
CA ASP A 196 -5.43 -6.37 5.50
C ASP A 196 -3.98 -6.72 5.90
N PHE A 197 -3.42 -6.12 6.97
CA PHE A 197 -2.06 -6.41 7.44
C PHE A 197 -1.94 -6.64 8.96
N GLU A 198 -2.25 -5.63 9.79
CA GLU A 198 -1.90 -5.63 11.22
C GLU A 198 -2.51 -6.82 11.97
N GLU A 199 -3.79 -7.13 11.76
CA GLU A 199 -4.46 -8.27 12.40
C GLU A 199 -3.75 -9.60 12.09
N HIS A 200 -3.30 -9.78 10.85
CA HIS A 200 -2.61 -11.01 10.43
C HIS A 200 -1.18 -11.06 10.97
N MET A 201 -0.46 -9.95 10.93
CA MET A 201 0.89 -9.85 11.50
C MET A 201 0.88 -10.11 13.01
N LEU A 202 -0.11 -9.57 13.73
CA LEU A 202 -0.28 -9.80 15.17
C LEU A 202 -0.57 -11.27 15.49
N GLN A 203 -1.45 -11.92 14.70
CA GLN A 203 -1.74 -13.35 14.84
C GLN A 203 -0.50 -14.22 14.58
N ASP A 204 0.22 -13.95 13.50
CA ASP A 204 1.45 -14.66 13.15
C ASP A 204 2.52 -14.49 14.25
N THR A 205 2.68 -13.26 14.75
CA THR A 205 3.61 -12.95 15.85
C THR A 205 3.28 -13.74 17.11
N GLY A 206 1.99 -13.80 17.47
CA GLY A 206 1.53 -14.61 18.61
C GLY A 206 1.88 -16.08 18.42
N ALA A 207 1.59 -16.65 17.25
CA ALA A 207 1.92 -18.03 16.94
C ALA A 207 3.44 -18.30 16.94
N TYR A 208 4.25 -17.36 16.45
CA TYR A 208 5.71 -17.42 16.47
C TYR A 208 6.24 -17.50 17.92
N TYR A 209 5.84 -16.56 18.78
CA TYR A 209 6.32 -16.53 20.17
C TYR A 209 5.75 -17.64 21.03
N SER A 210 4.53 -18.09 20.78
CA SER A 210 3.96 -19.26 21.47
C SER A 210 4.78 -20.52 21.21
N ARG A 211 5.24 -20.73 19.96
CA ARG A 211 6.13 -21.83 19.58
C ARG A 211 7.51 -21.70 20.23
N LYS A 212 8.15 -20.52 20.17
CA LYS A 212 9.46 -20.29 20.81
C LYS A 212 9.39 -20.50 22.33
N ALA A 213 8.38 -19.95 23.00
CA ALA A 213 8.17 -20.10 24.44
C ALA A 213 7.99 -21.57 24.85
N SER A 214 7.22 -22.34 24.07
CA SER A 214 7.01 -23.77 24.33
C SER A 214 8.32 -24.57 24.29
N ASN A 215 9.26 -24.19 23.43
CA ASN A 215 10.58 -24.82 23.35
C ASN A 215 11.48 -24.37 24.50
N TRP A 216 11.56 -23.06 24.76
CA TRP A 216 12.42 -22.49 25.79
C TRP A 216 12.07 -22.98 27.18
N ILE A 217 10.77 -23.05 27.52
CA ILE A 217 10.34 -23.47 28.85
C ILE A 217 10.68 -24.94 29.16
N LEU A 218 10.93 -25.77 28.14
CA LEU A 218 11.37 -27.16 28.30
C LEU A 218 12.90 -27.31 28.39
N GLN A 219 13.64 -26.36 27.82
CA GLN A 219 15.08 -26.48 27.59
C GLN A 219 15.92 -25.58 28.50
N ASP A 220 15.38 -24.43 28.89
CA ASP A 220 16.10 -23.37 29.58
C ASP A 220 15.75 -23.33 31.07
N SER A 221 16.65 -22.74 31.88
CA SER A 221 16.31 -22.36 33.25
C SER A 221 15.30 -21.21 33.27
N SER A 222 14.58 -21.03 34.38
CA SER A 222 13.62 -19.91 34.50
C SER A 222 14.32 -18.55 34.39
N GLU A 223 15.58 -18.42 34.85
CA GLU A 223 16.39 -17.21 34.70
C GLU A 223 16.73 -16.93 33.22
N ASP A 224 17.24 -17.94 32.51
CA ASP A 224 17.58 -17.82 31.09
C ASP A 224 16.34 -17.52 30.24
N TYR A 225 15.20 -18.14 30.57
CA TYR A 225 13.92 -17.86 29.94
C TYR A 225 13.54 -16.39 30.08
N MET A 226 13.60 -15.83 31.30
CA MET A 226 13.25 -14.43 31.55
C MET A 226 14.19 -13.46 30.83
N LEU A 227 15.48 -13.78 30.73
CA LEU A 227 16.42 -13.00 29.91
C LEU A 227 16.03 -13.01 28.44
N LYS A 228 15.70 -14.18 27.86
CA LYS A 228 15.25 -14.31 26.47
C LYS A 228 13.95 -13.52 26.22
N VAL A 229 13.00 -13.54 27.16
CA VAL A 229 11.77 -12.74 27.06
C VAL A 229 12.07 -11.25 27.00
N GLY A 230 12.93 -10.75 27.90
CA GLY A 230 13.35 -9.35 27.90
C GLY A 230 14.02 -8.92 26.60
N GLU A 231 14.89 -9.76 26.05
CA GLU A 231 15.50 -9.50 24.73
C GLU A 231 14.48 -9.48 23.60
N CYS A 232 13.51 -10.40 23.60
CA CYS A 232 12.48 -10.48 22.56
C CYS A 232 11.60 -9.23 22.56
N LEU A 233 11.13 -8.80 23.73
CA LEU A 233 10.35 -7.56 23.88
C LEU A 233 11.13 -6.34 23.37
N LYS A 234 12.42 -6.25 23.70
CA LYS A 234 13.29 -5.18 23.21
C LYS A 234 13.46 -5.21 21.69
N LYS A 235 13.71 -6.39 21.11
CA LYS A 235 13.89 -6.57 19.66
C LYS A 235 12.60 -6.23 18.90
N GLU A 236 11.44 -6.69 19.37
CA GLU A 236 10.16 -6.39 18.69
C GLU A 236 9.74 -4.94 18.80
N ARG A 237 9.98 -4.28 19.95
CA ARG A 237 9.79 -2.83 20.04
C ARG A 237 10.70 -2.09 19.05
N GLY A 238 11.94 -2.55 18.91
CA GLY A 238 12.87 -2.10 17.88
C GLY A 238 12.29 -2.24 16.47
N ARG A 239 11.79 -3.42 16.10
CA ARG A 239 11.16 -3.66 14.79
C ARG A 239 9.94 -2.77 14.56
N ALA A 240 9.03 -2.71 15.54
CA ALA A 240 7.82 -1.90 15.49
C ALA A 240 8.13 -0.42 15.22
N SER A 241 9.05 0.16 15.98
CA SER A 241 9.46 1.57 15.81
C SER A 241 10.11 1.89 14.47
N HIS A 242 10.71 0.90 13.78
CA HIS A 242 11.37 1.15 12.49
C HIS A 242 10.36 1.25 11.34
N TYR A 243 9.44 0.29 11.25
CA TYR A 243 8.59 0.14 10.07
C TYR A 243 7.08 -0.04 10.33
N LEU A 244 6.62 -0.38 11.54
CA LEU A 244 5.18 -0.47 11.83
C LEU A 244 4.58 0.92 12.11
N GLN A 245 3.25 1.01 12.07
CA GLN A 245 2.54 2.20 12.52
C GLN A 245 2.63 2.33 14.05
N PRO A 246 2.70 3.54 14.61
CA PRO A 246 2.83 3.75 16.07
C PRO A 246 1.70 3.10 16.89
N SER A 247 0.49 2.98 16.31
CA SER A 247 -0.65 2.31 16.93
C SER A 247 -0.44 0.81 17.17
N SER A 248 0.48 0.18 16.42
CA SER A 248 0.76 -1.25 16.49
C SER A 248 1.69 -1.62 17.64
N GLU A 249 2.53 -0.70 18.14
CA GLU A 249 3.55 -1.00 19.15
C GLU A 249 2.94 -1.57 20.44
N ARG A 250 1.85 -0.95 20.92
CA ARG A 250 1.16 -1.41 22.12
C ARG A 250 0.51 -2.78 21.90
N LYS A 251 -0.22 -2.96 20.79
CA LYS A 251 -0.89 -4.22 20.45
C LYS A 251 0.12 -5.37 20.35
N LEU A 252 1.28 -5.11 19.73
CA LEU A 252 2.37 -6.07 19.60
C LEU A 252 2.95 -6.44 20.97
N THR A 253 3.21 -5.44 21.81
CA THR A 253 3.72 -5.65 23.18
C THR A 253 2.77 -6.49 24.02
N ASP A 254 1.46 -6.19 23.98
CA ASP A 254 0.43 -6.93 24.72
C ASP A 254 0.40 -8.42 24.30
N ILE A 255 0.57 -8.72 23.01
CA ILE A 255 0.63 -10.11 22.51
C ILE A 255 1.89 -10.83 22.99
N LEU A 256 3.05 -10.17 22.95
CA LEU A 256 4.30 -10.77 23.43
C LEU A 256 4.23 -11.05 24.93
N GLU A 257 3.75 -10.09 25.72
CA GLU A 257 3.58 -10.28 27.17
C GLU A 257 2.60 -11.42 27.48
N HIS A 258 1.50 -11.51 26.72
CA HIS A 258 0.56 -12.61 26.86
C HIS A 258 1.21 -13.98 26.59
N GLU A 259 1.80 -14.17 25.41
CA GLU A 259 2.35 -15.46 24.99
C GLU A 259 3.59 -15.88 25.78
N LEU A 260 4.44 -14.93 26.16
CA LEU A 260 5.71 -15.21 26.83
C LEU A 260 5.59 -15.25 28.36
N LEU A 261 4.67 -14.50 28.97
CA LEU A 261 4.54 -14.41 30.43
C LEU A 261 3.24 -15.00 30.94
N VAL A 262 2.09 -14.51 30.45
CA VAL A 262 0.77 -14.86 31.02
C VAL A 262 0.44 -16.34 30.80
N VAL A 263 0.58 -16.84 29.57
CA VAL A 263 0.31 -18.24 29.23
C VAL A 263 1.23 -19.21 30.00
N ARG A 264 2.40 -18.73 30.45
CA ARG A 264 3.45 -19.54 31.09
C ARG A 264 3.59 -19.32 32.60
N ALA A 265 2.77 -18.44 33.17
CA ALA A 265 2.90 -17.99 34.55
C ALA A 265 2.89 -19.16 35.56
N SER A 266 1.97 -20.11 35.43
CA SER A 266 1.86 -21.25 36.35
C SER A 266 3.14 -22.07 36.42
N ARG A 267 3.77 -22.34 35.27
CA ARG A 267 4.99 -23.15 35.19
C ARG A 267 6.22 -22.41 35.72
N LEU A 268 6.32 -21.11 35.42
CA LEU A 268 7.40 -20.26 35.96
C LEU A 268 7.32 -20.13 37.49
N LEU A 269 6.11 -20.08 38.05
CA LEU A 269 5.90 -20.04 39.50
C LEU A 269 6.23 -21.38 40.17
N GLU A 270 5.84 -22.50 39.56
CA GLU A 270 6.19 -23.84 40.07
C GLU A 270 7.71 -24.03 40.14
N GLU A 271 8.45 -23.72 39.08
CA GLU A 271 9.93 -23.82 39.06
C GLU A 271 10.60 -22.87 40.07
N GLY A 272 10.09 -21.64 40.22
CA GLY A 272 10.57 -20.67 41.21
C GLY A 272 10.35 -21.12 42.66
N GLU A 273 9.25 -21.82 42.95
CA GLU A 273 9.02 -22.43 44.26
C GLU A 273 9.97 -23.60 44.54
N PHE A 274 10.34 -24.39 43.53
CA PHE A 274 11.35 -25.46 43.68
C PHE A 274 12.77 -24.89 43.86
N GLY A 275 13.13 -23.82 43.14
CA GLY A 275 14.42 -23.14 43.28
C GLY A 275 14.61 -22.48 44.65
N CYS A 276 13.58 -21.82 45.19
CA CYS A 276 13.62 -21.22 46.53
C CYS A 276 13.69 -22.26 47.67
N ARG A 277 13.20 -23.48 47.46
CA ARG A 277 13.31 -24.57 48.46
C ARG A 277 14.68 -25.22 48.52
N GLN A 278 15.53 -25.04 47.51
CA GLN A 278 16.88 -25.63 47.44
C GLN A 278 17.99 -24.73 48.00
N LEU A 279 17.69 -23.48 48.38
CA LEU A 279 18.66 -22.66 49.10
C LEU A 279 18.89 -23.25 50.51
N PRO A 280 20.10 -23.70 50.87
CA PRO A 280 20.38 -24.11 52.23
C PRO A 280 20.16 -22.89 53.12
N ARG A 281 19.31 -23.01 54.14
CA ARG A 281 19.34 -22.08 55.27
C ARG A 281 20.74 -22.19 55.84
N GLY A 282 21.56 -21.15 55.62
CA GLY A 282 22.89 -21.07 56.21
C GLY A 282 22.73 -21.15 57.73
N ASP A 283 23.13 -22.29 58.28
CA ASP A 283 23.28 -22.47 59.71
C ASP A 283 24.49 -21.66 60.20
N LYS A 284 24.30 -21.14 61.41
CA LYS A 284 25.13 -20.19 62.15
C LYS A 284 26.55 -20.66 62.44
#